data_AF-A0A3P6S9B9-F1
#
_entry.id   AF-A0A3P6S9B9-F1
#
_cell.length_a   1.000
_cell.length_b   1.000
_cell.length_c   1.000
_cell.angle_alpha   90.00
_cell.angle_beta   90.00
_cell.angle_gamma   90.00
#
_symmetry.space_group_name_H-M   'P 1'
#
loop_
_entity.id
_entity.type
_entity.pdbx_description
1 polymer ?
#
loop_
_entity_poly.entity_id
_entity_poly.type
_entity_poly.pdbx_seq_one_letter_code
_entity_poly.pdbx_strand_id
1 'polypeptide(L)'
;MLTHSCIPVEWEKDQAERLSYQCLHNVRRNPNASLLPSISYWSGVVNHIETLNWEDAEKQLTVLLHFCRKGYQSRRSAYSRAVKMTIPDVDMEHVPEQLRNLPDGSTFLKLQEPNMHIYISDEIVKRAMDNGLHALIGDGVHQLNPRNKRGSHVRVEKGQVYTIHGVCRGGIEVPIMFVIARRKREEDYIVIFENLKEALRRADPNAREHLQFRLIVDFEMATISAARRVFPQFSIQGCSWHLSQAWARKRNSLGLLQFLKGENRNRGIIRWWRTLKGLPFLPRNCFYLVNALRTPPVDEAHPAFRACSNFLTYLHETWLTGPFSSMWCKYMVHEERTTNAAENYHGRLRKILMKKHPPLASLLLVFRSFTSVAKAKLARMERYPREGRALRKRDRIRREKVDRAMNTFEELRAGPYLTTVQVGHYLRKMSKYTSDKAI
;
A
#
# COMPACT_ATOMS: atom_id res chain seq x y z
N MET A 1 -16.50 41.05 51.82
CA MET A 1 -15.79 40.57 50.62
C MET A 1 -16.46 41.20 49.41
N LEU A 2 -15.81 42.17 48.77
CA LEU A 2 -16.34 42.77 47.55
C LEU A 2 -16.25 41.73 46.42
N THR A 3 -17.39 41.40 45.81
CA THR A 3 -17.44 40.63 44.57
C THR A 3 -16.80 41.46 43.47
N HIS A 4 -15.53 41.18 43.20
CA HIS A 4 -14.86 41.72 42.01
C HIS A 4 -15.59 41.19 40.77
N SER A 5 -16.27 42.09 40.07
CA SER A 5 -16.81 41.85 38.74
C SER A 5 -15.76 42.33 37.75
N CYS A 6 -15.00 41.40 37.18
CA CYS A 6 -14.04 41.69 36.12
C CYS A 6 -14.85 41.96 34.83
N ILE A 7 -15.09 43.23 34.52
CA ILE A 7 -15.63 43.63 33.21
C ILE A 7 -14.42 43.77 32.29
N PRO A 8 -14.21 42.86 31.32
CA PRO A 8 -13.06 42.95 30.41
C PRO A 8 -13.16 44.22 29.56
N VAL A 9 -12.06 44.97 29.51
CA VAL A 9 -11.95 46.24 28.76
C VAL A 9 -12.01 46.01 27.23
N GLU A 10 -11.64 44.81 26.76
CA GLU A 10 -11.74 44.38 25.36
C GLU A 10 -12.39 42.99 25.29
N TRP A 11 -13.68 42.90 25.65
CA TRP A 11 -14.42 41.64 25.78
C TRP A 11 -14.28 40.71 24.56
N GLU A 12 -14.40 41.26 23.36
CA GLU A 12 -14.36 40.54 22.09
C GLU A 12 -12.99 39.89 21.85
N LYS A 13 -11.92 40.62 22.16
CA LYS A 13 -10.55 40.11 22.08
C LYS A 13 -10.28 39.04 23.13
N ASP A 14 -10.72 39.26 24.37
CA ASP A 14 -10.57 38.28 25.44
C ASP A 14 -11.34 36.99 25.14
N GLN A 15 -12.51 37.10 24.51
CA GLN A 15 -13.29 35.96 24.08
C GLN A 15 -12.58 35.18 22.97
N ALA A 16 -12.02 35.86 21.97
CA ALA A 16 -11.21 35.24 20.92
C ALA A 16 -9.99 34.48 21.48
N GLU A 17 -9.27 35.08 22.44
CA GLU A 17 -8.12 34.43 23.09
C GLU A 17 -8.54 33.23 23.96
N ARG A 18 -9.65 33.34 24.71
CA ARG A 18 -10.20 32.24 25.51
C ARG A 18 -10.55 31.02 24.67
N LEU A 19 -11.27 31.22 23.57
CA LEU A 19 -11.63 30.12 22.66
C LEU A 19 -10.39 29.47 22.04
N SER A 20 -9.39 30.28 21.66
CA SER A 20 -8.10 29.75 21.21
C SER A 20 -7.39 28.95 22.29
N TYR A 21 -7.37 29.43 23.53
CA TYR A 21 -6.69 28.79 24.64
C TYR A 21 -7.35 27.47 25.03
N GLN A 22 -8.68 27.45 25.10
CA GLN A 22 -9.46 26.25 25.37
C GLN A 22 -9.21 25.17 24.30
N CYS A 23 -9.17 25.55 23.03
CA CYS A 23 -8.81 24.63 21.96
C CYS A 23 -7.38 24.08 22.13
N LEU A 24 -6.39 24.94 22.41
CA LEU A 24 -5.01 24.51 22.67
C LEU A 24 -4.92 23.55 23.88
N HIS A 25 -5.70 23.80 24.93
CA HIS A 25 -5.77 22.94 26.11
C HIS A 25 -6.37 21.56 25.78
N ASN A 26 -7.46 21.54 25.04
CA ASN A 26 -8.09 20.30 24.56
C ASN A 26 -7.15 19.52 23.64
N VAL A 27 -6.44 20.21 22.75
CA VAL A 27 -5.40 19.62 21.89
C VAL A 27 -4.35 18.93 22.74
N ARG A 28 -3.79 19.59 23.76
CA ARG A 28 -2.74 19.03 24.63
C ARG A 28 -3.17 17.79 25.41
N ARG A 29 -4.47 17.66 25.71
CA ARG A 29 -5.04 16.51 26.41
C ARG A 29 -5.43 15.36 25.47
N ASN A 30 -5.46 15.61 24.16
CA ASN A 30 -5.83 14.60 23.17
C ASN A 30 -4.58 13.85 22.65
N PRO A 31 -4.37 12.58 23.02
CA PRO A 31 -3.18 11.81 22.60
C PRO A 31 -3.11 11.60 21.08
N ASN A 32 -4.24 11.70 20.38
CA ASN A 32 -4.34 11.56 18.94
C ASN A 32 -4.25 12.89 18.19
N ALA A 33 -3.98 14.01 18.89
CA ALA A 33 -4.04 15.32 18.26
C ALA A 33 -3.05 15.49 17.10
N SER A 34 -1.97 14.70 17.10
CA SER A 34 -0.95 14.67 16.04
C SER A 34 -1.40 14.09 14.70
N LEU A 35 -2.58 13.45 14.64
CA LEU A 35 -3.14 12.89 13.41
C LEU A 35 -3.82 13.96 12.53
N LEU A 36 -4.13 15.14 13.08
CA LEU A 36 -4.70 16.25 12.32
C LEU A 36 -3.64 17.33 12.08
N PRO A 37 -3.67 17.99 10.90
CA PRO A 37 -2.81 19.15 10.68
C PRO A 37 -3.23 20.27 11.63
N SER A 38 -2.27 21.05 12.13
CA SER A 38 -2.55 22.06 13.16
C SER A 38 -3.52 23.16 12.70
N ILE A 39 -3.69 23.36 11.39
CA ILE A 39 -4.71 24.24 10.81
C ILE A 39 -6.13 23.75 11.08
N SER A 40 -6.37 22.44 11.18
CA SER A 40 -7.71 21.89 11.47
C SER A 40 -8.23 22.34 12.83
N TYR A 41 -7.37 22.48 13.83
CA TYR A 41 -7.76 23.00 15.15
C TYR A 41 -8.06 24.50 15.10
N TRP A 42 -7.29 25.26 14.32
CA TRP A 42 -7.58 26.68 14.10
C TRP A 42 -8.92 26.88 13.39
N SER A 43 -9.17 26.14 12.30
CA SER A 43 -10.46 26.16 11.58
C SER A 43 -11.61 25.69 12.47
N GLY A 44 -11.38 24.71 13.34
CA GLY A 44 -12.37 24.26 14.32
C GLY A 44 -12.80 25.38 15.27
N VAL A 45 -11.89 26.27 15.67
CA VAL A 45 -12.23 27.44 16.50
C VAL A 45 -12.97 28.49 15.68
N VAL A 46 -12.59 28.74 14.42
CA VAL A 46 -13.34 29.64 13.52
C VAL A 46 -14.79 29.17 13.41
N ASN A 47 -15.01 27.89 13.07
CA ASN A 47 -16.35 27.32 12.97
C ASN A 47 -17.08 27.37 14.31
N HIS A 48 -16.37 27.13 15.42
CA HIS A 48 -17.00 27.22 16.74
C HIS A 48 -17.50 28.64 17.02
N ILE A 49 -16.69 29.67 16.73
CA ILE A 49 -17.10 31.09 16.81
C ILE A 49 -18.31 31.34 15.91
N GLU A 50 -18.33 30.80 14.69
CA GLU A 50 -19.48 30.96 13.78
C GLU A 50 -20.78 30.34 14.33
N THR A 51 -20.68 29.24 15.09
CA THR A 51 -21.84 28.48 15.60
C THR A 51 -22.29 28.85 17.02
N LEU A 52 -21.54 29.71 17.72
CA LEU A 52 -21.96 30.18 19.04
C LEU A 52 -23.23 31.03 18.94
N ASN A 53 -24.05 31.01 20.00
CA ASN A 53 -25.23 31.86 20.05
C ASN A 53 -24.80 33.29 20.42
N TRP A 54 -24.79 34.19 19.43
CA TRP A 54 -24.46 35.59 19.61
C TRP A 54 -25.72 36.43 19.69
N GLU A 55 -25.78 37.33 20.66
CA GLU A 55 -26.86 38.33 20.75
C GLU A 55 -26.77 39.37 19.62
N ASP A 56 -25.58 39.53 19.02
CA ASP A 56 -25.27 40.54 18.02
C ASP A 56 -24.26 40.01 17.00
N ALA A 57 -24.62 40.12 15.72
CA ALA A 57 -23.79 39.70 14.59
C ALA A 57 -22.51 40.54 14.45
N GLU A 58 -22.53 41.81 14.87
CA GLU A 58 -21.35 42.68 14.85
C GLU A 58 -20.31 42.26 15.90
N LYS A 59 -20.76 41.82 17.09
CA LYS A 59 -19.89 41.22 18.10
C LYS A 59 -19.24 39.93 17.58
N GLN A 60 -20.01 39.07 16.95
CA GLN A 60 -19.49 37.84 16.33
C GLN A 60 -18.37 38.14 15.33
N LEU A 61 -18.61 39.10 14.43
CA LEU A 61 -17.64 39.51 13.41
C LEU A 61 -16.37 40.09 14.05
N THR A 62 -16.51 40.89 15.11
CA THR A 62 -15.39 41.48 15.84
C THR A 62 -14.53 40.42 16.52
N VAL A 63 -15.15 39.42 17.16
CA VAL A 63 -14.43 38.26 17.74
C VAL A 63 -13.70 37.46 16.65
N LEU A 64 -14.33 37.24 15.49
CA LEU A 64 -13.69 36.57 14.35
C LEU A 64 -12.47 37.36 13.84
N LEU A 65 -12.58 38.68 13.70
CA LEU A 65 -11.47 39.54 13.28
C LEU A 65 -10.29 39.47 14.27
N HIS A 66 -10.57 39.52 15.58
CA HIS A 66 -9.56 39.37 16.62
C HIS A 66 -8.92 37.99 16.66
N PHE A 67 -9.70 36.93 16.43
CA PHE A 67 -9.18 35.56 16.40
C PHE A 67 -8.30 35.33 15.16
N CYS A 68 -8.80 35.71 13.98
CA CYS A 68 -8.16 35.46 12.70
C CYS A 68 -6.91 36.31 12.50
N ARG A 69 -6.92 37.60 12.87
CA ARG A 69 -5.83 38.55 12.60
C ARG A 69 -5.33 38.45 11.14
N LYS A 70 -4.08 38.02 10.94
CA LYS A 70 -3.46 37.74 9.61
C LYS A 70 -3.74 36.31 9.10
N GLY A 71 -4.86 35.72 9.49
CA GLY A 71 -5.20 34.32 9.29
C GLY A 71 -4.38 33.34 10.14
N TYR A 72 -4.41 32.06 9.78
CA TYR A 72 -3.77 30.95 10.49
C TYR A 72 -2.29 31.19 10.85
N GLN A 73 -1.53 31.93 10.03
CA GLN A 73 -0.11 32.19 10.29
C GLN A 73 0.14 32.87 11.64
N SER A 74 -0.80 33.68 12.12
CA SER A 74 -0.69 34.39 13.41
C SER A 74 -0.65 33.44 14.61
N ARG A 75 -1.31 32.27 14.53
CA ARG A 75 -1.42 31.28 15.63
C ARG A 75 -0.77 29.93 15.30
N ARG A 76 -0.24 29.76 14.08
CA ARG A 76 0.39 28.51 13.58
C ARG A 76 1.39 27.91 14.57
N SER A 77 2.27 28.72 15.14
CA SER A 77 3.31 28.26 16.08
C SER A 77 2.73 27.75 17.39
N ALA A 78 1.66 28.37 17.91
CA ALA A 78 1.00 27.91 19.15
C ALA A 78 0.32 26.56 18.95
N TYR A 79 -0.50 26.41 17.91
CA TYR A 79 -1.16 25.14 17.59
C TYR A 79 -0.15 24.04 17.23
N SER A 80 0.89 24.36 16.47
CA SER A 80 1.93 23.39 16.13
C SER A 80 2.71 22.92 17.37
N ARG A 81 2.98 23.81 18.34
CA ARG A 81 3.58 23.42 19.63
C ARG A 81 2.65 22.55 20.46
N ALA A 82 1.38 22.91 20.58
CA ALA A 82 0.40 22.13 21.32
C ALA A 82 0.25 20.71 20.74
N VAL A 83 0.14 20.58 19.41
CA VAL A 83 0.11 19.28 18.74
C VAL A 83 1.42 18.51 18.92
N LYS A 84 2.58 19.19 18.92
CA LYS A 84 3.87 18.53 19.14
C LYS A 84 3.99 17.94 20.55
N MET A 85 3.44 18.59 21.57
CA MET A 85 3.48 18.11 22.96
C MET A 85 2.70 16.81 23.17
N THR A 86 1.76 16.48 22.28
CA THR A 86 1.00 15.23 22.39
C THR A 86 1.67 14.05 21.68
N ILE A 87 2.72 14.29 20.89
CA ILE A 87 3.48 13.23 20.24
C ILE A 87 4.38 12.60 21.30
N PRO A 88 4.17 11.32 21.67
CA PRO A 88 5.03 10.66 22.64
C PRO A 88 6.48 10.71 22.16
N ASP A 89 7.38 10.87 23.12
CA ASP A 89 8.80 10.72 22.87
C ASP A 89 9.04 9.25 22.45
N VAL A 90 9.38 9.03 21.17
CA VAL A 90 9.61 7.70 20.61
C VAL A 90 10.71 7.73 19.57
N ASP A 91 11.52 6.69 19.57
CA ASP A 91 12.49 6.37 18.53
C ASP A 91 12.63 4.85 18.36
N MET A 92 13.69 4.39 17.69
CA MET A 92 13.90 2.97 17.45
C MET A 92 14.41 2.21 18.68
N GLU A 93 14.98 2.90 19.67
CA GLU A 93 15.55 2.28 20.87
C GLU A 93 14.54 2.32 22.03
N HIS A 94 13.69 3.33 22.05
CA HIS A 94 12.66 3.50 23.07
C HIS A 94 11.27 3.68 22.46
N VAL A 95 10.42 2.66 22.66
CA VAL A 95 8.97 2.72 22.38
C VAL A 95 8.20 2.73 23.69
N PRO A 96 7.46 3.81 24.02
CA PRO A 96 6.63 3.87 25.23
C PRO A 96 5.57 2.77 25.27
N GLU A 97 5.26 2.23 26.44
CA GLU A 97 4.30 1.13 26.63
C GLU A 97 2.94 1.36 25.96
N GLN A 98 2.45 2.60 26.03
CA GLN A 98 1.20 3.03 25.39
C GLN A 98 1.18 2.81 23.86
N LEU A 99 2.34 2.75 23.21
CA LEU A 99 2.49 2.48 21.78
C LEU A 99 2.97 1.04 21.49
N ARG A 100 3.48 0.32 22.50
CA ARG A 100 3.83 -1.11 22.42
C ARG A 100 2.59 -2.01 22.43
N ASN A 101 1.50 -1.56 23.05
CA ASN A 101 0.28 -2.33 23.25
C ASN A 101 -0.92 -1.76 22.48
N LEU A 102 -1.88 -2.62 22.13
CA LEU A 102 -3.19 -2.21 21.64
C LEU A 102 -4.06 -1.65 22.80
N PRO A 103 -5.17 -0.95 22.50
CA PRO A 103 -6.05 -0.41 23.54
C PRO A 103 -6.63 -1.44 24.52
N ASP A 104 -6.67 -2.72 24.14
CA ASP A 104 -7.11 -3.83 24.99
C ASP A 104 -5.98 -4.44 25.84
N GLY A 105 -4.79 -3.84 25.84
CA GLY A 105 -3.62 -4.28 26.60
C GLY A 105 -2.79 -5.36 25.90
N SER A 106 -3.25 -5.92 24.77
CA SER A 106 -2.49 -6.95 24.07
C SER A 106 -1.21 -6.41 23.42
N THR A 107 -0.13 -7.20 23.44
CA THR A 107 1.18 -6.80 22.90
C THR A 107 1.13 -6.68 21.38
N PHE A 108 1.40 -5.48 20.88
CA PHE A 108 1.40 -5.16 19.46
C PHE A 108 2.81 -5.18 18.86
N LEU A 109 3.79 -4.59 19.56
CA LEU A 109 5.20 -4.60 19.18
C LEU A 109 5.80 -5.98 19.48
N LYS A 110 6.07 -6.78 18.45
CA LYS A 110 6.62 -8.15 18.57
C LYS A 110 8.13 -8.20 18.48
N LEU A 111 8.74 -7.31 17.70
CA LEU A 111 10.19 -7.18 17.59
C LEU A 111 10.57 -5.71 17.67
N GLN A 112 11.57 -5.40 18.50
CA GLN A 112 12.17 -4.07 18.59
C GLN A 112 13.69 -4.20 18.51
N GLU A 113 14.23 -3.86 17.35
CA GLU A 113 15.67 -3.81 17.08
C GLU A 113 16.03 -2.40 16.57
N PRO A 114 17.28 -1.92 16.75
CA PRO A 114 17.68 -0.59 16.33
C PRO A 114 17.39 -0.28 14.86
N ASN A 115 17.36 -1.31 14.00
CA ASN A 115 17.13 -1.19 12.56
C ASN A 115 15.79 -1.77 12.10
N MET A 116 14.99 -2.35 13.00
CA MET A 116 13.73 -3.02 12.62
C MET A 116 12.72 -3.08 13.77
N HIS A 117 11.51 -2.58 13.54
CA HIS A 117 10.37 -2.86 14.41
C HIS A 117 9.34 -3.69 13.65
N ILE A 118 8.75 -4.68 14.31
CA ILE A 118 7.64 -5.49 13.78
C ILE A 118 6.44 -5.38 14.72
N TYR A 119 5.29 -5.02 14.15
CA TYR A 119 4.02 -4.90 14.86
C TYR A 119 3.00 -5.88 14.28
N ILE A 120 2.47 -6.76 15.13
CA ILE A 120 1.49 -7.79 14.78
C ILE A 120 0.46 -7.87 15.90
N SER A 121 -0.81 -7.98 15.53
CA SER A 121 -1.88 -8.34 16.46
C SER A 121 -2.27 -9.80 16.28
N ASP A 122 -2.03 -10.61 17.30
CA ASP A 122 -2.33 -12.06 17.26
C ASP A 122 -3.84 -12.30 17.08
N GLU A 123 -4.67 -11.44 17.69
CA GLU A 123 -6.13 -11.49 17.50
C GLU A 123 -6.51 -11.26 16.03
N ILE A 124 -5.91 -10.29 15.35
CA ILE A 124 -6.21 -10.02 13.93
C ILE A 124 -5.76 -11.17 13.05
N VAL A 125 -4.58 -11.74 13.30
CA VAL A 125 -4.09 -12.91 12.54
C VAL A 125 -5.04 -14.11 12.75
N LYS A 126 -5.43 -14.38 13.99
CA LYS A 126 -6.39 -15.44 14.32
C LYS A 126 -7.73 -15.24 13.63
N ARG A 127 -8.34 -14.05 13.77
CA ARG A 127 -9.61 -13.74 13.10
C ARG A 127 -9.50 -13.82 11.58
N ALA A 128 -8.37 -13.43 10.98
CA ALA A 128 -8.17 -13.57 9.54
C ALA A 128 -8.17 -15.05 9.12
N MET A 129 -7.45 -15.90 9.86
CA MET A 129 -7.45 -17.35 9.67
C MET A 129 -8.88 -17.94 9.79
N ASP A 130 -9.58 -17.63 10.88
CA ASP A 130 -10.95 -18.08 11.13
C ASP A 130 -11.94 -17.62 10.04
N ASN A 131 -11.66 -16.47 9.39
CA ASN A 131 -12.44 -15.93 8.28
C ASN A 131 -11.94 -16.38 6.89
N GLY A 132 -11.18 -17.47 6.80
CA GLY A 132 -10.76 -18.08 5.55
C GLY A 132 -9.67 -17.29 4.82
N LEU A 133 -8.63 -16.90 5.55
CA LEU A 133 -7.38 -16.39 4.97
C LEU A 133 -6.87 -17.38 3.91
N HIS A 134 -6.61 -16.91 2.69
CA HIS A 134 -6.15 -17.77 1.59
C HIS A 134 -5.01 -17.16 0.76
N ALA A 135 -4.74 -15.86 0.92
CA ALA A 135 -3.61 -15.21 0.29
C ALA A 135 -3.02 -14.11 1.19
N LEU A 136 -1.74 -13.85 0.98
CA LEU A 136 -0.95 -12.83 1.64
C LEU A 136 -0.38 -11.88 0.58
N ILE A 137 -0.39 -10.58 0.86
CA ILE A 137 0.16 -9.55 -0.02
C ILE A 137 1.19 -8.75 0.77
N GLY A 138 2.44 -8.79 0.34
CA GLY A 138 3.54 -8.04 0.93
C GLY A 138 3.95 -6.87 0.04
N ASP A 139 3.97 -5.65 0.59
CA ASP A 139 4.25 -4.43 -0.17
C ASP A 139 4.99 -3.39 0.69
N GLY A 140 5.91 -2.64 0.06
CA GLY A 140 6.84 -1.73 0.71
C GLY A 140 6.69 -0.27 0.27
N VAL A 141 6.77 0.67 1.22
CA VAL A 141 6.71 2.12 0.97
C VAL A 141 7.94 2.83 1.50
N HIS A 142 8.66 3.49 0.60
CA HIS A 142 9.88 4.23 0.93
C HIS A 142 9.65 5.62 1.52
N GLN A 143 8.54 6.27 1.17
CA GLN A 143 8.27 7.68 1.55
C GLN A 143 7.71 7.84 2.97
N LEU A 144 7.47 6.72 3.67
CA LEU A 144 6.78 6.68 4.96
C LEU A 144 7.70 6.33 6.13
N ASN A 145 9.00 6.10 5.89
CA ASN A 145 9.93 5.85 6.99
C ASN A 145 9.98 7.03 7.95
N PRO A 146 10.00 6.77 9.25
CA PRO A 146 9.98 7.84 10.22
C PRO A 146 11.21 8.74 10.08
N ARG A 147 11.00 10.04 10.24
CA ARG A 147 12.11 11.00 10.29
C ARG A 147 12.83 10.84 11.63
N ASN A 148 14.15 10.80 11.58
CA ASN A 148 14.98 10.81 12.77
C ASN A 148 14.71 12.05 13.64
N LYS A 149 14.81 11.87 14.96
CA LYS A 149 15.07 13.01 15.84
C LYS A 149 16.44 13.61 15.54
N ARG A 150 16.59 14.93 15.68
CA ARG A 150 17.92 15.58 15.63
C ARG A 150 18.80 14.92 16.69
N GLY A 151 19.97 14.42 16.29
CA GLY A 151 20.93 13.73 17.17
C GLY A 151 20.89 12.20 17.14
N SER A 152 19.89 11.56 16.49
CA SER A 152 19.85 10.09 16.41
C SER A 152 20.93 9.53 15.45
N HIS A 153 21.70 8.56 15.93
CA HIS A 153 22.78 7.89 15.16
C HIS A 153 22.25 6.98 14.04
N VAL A 154 20.99 6.51 14.12
CA VAL A 154 20.40 5.55 13.17
C VAL A 154 19.50 6.27 12.16
N ARG A 155 19.92 6.43 10.90
CA ARG A 155 19.10 7.03 9.82
C ARG A 155 18.07 6.07 9.23
N VAL A 156 16.86 6.04 9.79
CA VAL A 156 15.74 5.15 9.36
C VAL A 156 15.06 5.66 8.08
N GLU A 157 15.15 6.96 7.80
CA GLU A 157 14.53 7.63 6.64
C GLU A 157 14.86 6.99 5.28
N LYS A 158 16.01 6.29 5.17
CA LYS A 158 16.45 5.56 3.96
C LYS A 158 15.86 4.15 3.80
N GLY A 159 15.09 3.65 4.77
CA GLY A 159 14.59 2.28 4.80
C GLY A 159 13.28 2.03 4.03
N GLN A 160 12.36 1.28 4.63
CA GLN A 160 10.97 1.17 4.20
C GLN A 160 9.99 0.89 5.36
N VAL A 161 8.75 1.32 5.17
CA VAL A 161 7.60 0.73 5.85
C VAL A 161 7.14 -0.43 4.98
N TYR A 162 7.21 -1.66 5.50
CA TYR A 162 6.73 -2.85 4.81
C TYR A 162 5.46 -3.35 5.50
N THR A 163 4.46 -3.76 4.74
CA THR A 163 3.18 -4.22 5.28
C THR A 163 2.78 -5.54 4.65
N ILE A 164 2.30 -6.46 5.47
CA ILE A 164 1.68 -7.70 4.99
C ILE A 164 0.18 -7.65 5.28
N HIS A 165 -0.56 -7.93 4.22
CA HIS A 165 -2.02 -7.94 4.20
C HIS A 165 -2.51 -9.36 4.01
N GLY A 166 -3.52 -9.76 4.78
CA GLY A 166 -4.23 -11.01 4.60
C GLY A 166 -5.50 -10.80 3.77
N VAL A 167 -5.71 -11.68 2.79
CA VAL A 167 -6.94 -11.74 1.99
C VAL A 167 -7.77 -12.92 2.46
N CYS A 168 -8.93 -12.59 3.03
CA CYS A 168 -9.87 -13.53 3.64
C CYS A 168 -11.04 -13.83 2.68
N ARG A 169 -11.98 -14.68 3.09
CA ARG A 169 -13.19 -15.04 2.32
C ARG A 169 -13.86 -13.81 1.71
N GLY A 170 -14.34 -13.95 0.47
CA GLY A 170 -15.00 -12.86 -0.26
C GLY A 170 -14.04 -11.76 -0.75
N GLY A 171 -12.72 -12.01 -0.72
CA GLY A 171 -11.69 -11.07 -1.17
C GLY A 171 -11.50 -9.87 -0.23
N ILE A 172 -11.92 -9.99 1.03
CA ILE A 172 -11.77 -8.94 2.04
C ILE A 172 -10.33 -8.89 2.50
N GLU A 173 -9.71 -7.73 2.36
CA GLU A 173 -8.32 -7.50 2.75
C GLU A 173 -8.21 -6.71 4.05
N VAL A 174 -7.32 -7.18 4.92
CA VAL A 174 -6.93 -6.55 6.18
C VAL A 174 -5.41 -6.56 6.36
N PRO A 175 -4.80 -5.47 6.88
CA PRO A 175 -3.41 -5.51 7.27
C PRO A 175 -3.25 -6.40 8.51
N ILE A 176 -2.27 -7.30 8.49
CA ILE A 176 -1.99 -8.23 9.60
C ILE A 176 -0.62 -7.99 10.24
N MET A 177 0.30 -7.35 9.53
CA MET A 177 1.62 -7.00 10.04
C MET A 177 2.13 -5.68 9.46
N PHE A 178 2.78 -4.90 10.31
CA PHE A 178 3.48 -3.67 9.94
C PHE A 178 4.94 -3.77 10.35
N VAL A 179 5.83 -3.35 9.45
CA VAL A 179 7.27 -3.38 9.68
C VAL A 179 7.86 -2.03 9.35
N ILE A 180 8.74 -1.55 10.22
CA ILE A 180 9.60 -0.40 9.97
C ILE A 180 11.02 -0.97 9.88
N ALA A 181 11.60 -1.00 8.69
CA ALA A 181 12.92 -1.59 8.46
C ALA A 181 13.86 -0.57 7.83
N ARG A 182 15.08 -0.43 8.36
CA ARG A 182 16.10 0.45 7.78
C ARG A 182 16.72 -0.13 6.51
N ARG A 183 16.79 -1.47 6.41
CA ARG A 183 17.47 -2.20 5.34
C ARG A 183 16.49 -3.13 4.63
N LYS A 184 16.88 -3.59 3.44
CA LYS A 184 16.09 -4.45 2.55
C LYS A 184 16.89 -5.66 2.07
N ARG A 185 17.73 -6.22 2.95
CA ARG A 185 18.52 -7.40 2.60
C ARG A 185 17.68 -8.65 2.81
N GLU A 186 18.14 -9.76 2.26
CA GLU A 186 17.46 -11.04 2.42
C GLU A 186 17.30 -11.41 3.90
N GLU A 187 18.34 -11.17 4.73
CA GLU A 187 18.30 -11.46 6.16
C GLU A 187 17.24 -10.65 6.89
N ASP A 188 17.02 -9.39 6.46
CA ASP A 188 16.00 -8.53 7.04
C ASP A 188 14.59 -9.10 6.70
N TYR A 189 14.36 -9.57 5.47
CA TYR A 189 13.08 -10.21 5.12
C TYR A 189 12.88 -11.59 5.76
N ILE A 190 13.95 -12.35 6.01
CA ILE A 190 13.86 -13.61 6.75
C ILE A 190 13.28 -13.35 8.14
N VAL A 191 13.80 -12.35 8.86
CA VAL A 191 13.29 -11.97 10.19
C VAL A 191 11.81 -11.56 10.12
N ILE A 192 11.43 -10.78 9.10
CA ILE A 192 10.04 -10.37 8.87
C ILE A 192 9.13 -11.59 8.67
N PHE A 193 9.53 -12.51 7.80
CA PHE A 193 8.72 -13.66 7.45
C PHE A 193 8.67 -14.73 8.55
N GLU A 194 9.74 -14.92 9.33
CA GLU A 194 9.72 -15.82 10.50
C GLU A 194 8.77 -15.31 11.58
N ASN A 195 8.74 -13.99 11.84
CA ASN A 195 7.76 -13.40 12.75
C ASN A 195 6.31 -13.59 12.27
N LEU A 196 6.07 -13.45 10.97
CA LEU A 196 4.75 -13.76 10.38
C LEU A 196 4.42 -15.25 10.55
N LYS A 197 5.36 -16.15 10.24
CA LYS A 197 5.19 -17.60 10.34
C LYS A 197 4.78 -18.00 11.75
N GLU A 198 5.45 -17.44 12.75
CA GLU A 198 5.13 -17.68 14.15
C GLU A 198 3.76 -17.14 14.54
N ALA A 199 3.38 -15.95 14.06
CA ALA A 199 2.02 -15.44 14.28
C ALA A 199 0.94 -16.32 13.64
N LEU A 200 1.17 -16.85 12.44
CA LEU A 200 0.25 -17.77 11.77
C LEU A 200 0.13 -19.11 12.52
N ARG A 201 1.25 -19.66 13.02
CA ARG A 201 1.26 -20.89 13.83
C ARG A 201 0.51 -20.72 15.14
N ARG A 202 0.68 -19.59 15.82
CA ARG A 202 -0.07 -19.30 17.07
C ARG A 202 -1.57 -19.12 16.81
N ALA A 203 -1.96 -18.63 15.64
CA ALA A 203 -3.36 -18.48 15.26
C ALA A 203 -4.06 -19.84 15.01
N ASP A 204 -3.34 -20.80 14.43
CA ASP A 204 -3.80 -22.17 14.21
C ASP A 204 -2.74 -23.20 14.64
N PRO A 205 -2.72 -23.58 15.94
CA PRO A 205 -1.77 -24.56 16.46
C PRO A 205 -1.95 -25.97 15.89
N ASN A 206 -3.12 -26.26 15.31
CA ASN A 206 -3.44 -27.58 14.74
C ASN A 206 -3.00 -27.69 13.28
N ALA A 207 -2.72 -26.58 12.60
CA ALA A 207 -2.05 -26.54 11.31
C ALA A 207 -0.57 -26.92 11.47
N ARG A 208 -0.32 -28.21 11.78
CA ARG A 208 1.01 -28.82 11.86
C ARG A 208 1.71 -28.71 10.51
N GLU A 209 2.43 -27.62 10.28
CA GLU A 209 3.29 -27.33 9.12
C GLU A 209 2.62 -27.23 7.74
N HIS A 210 1.35 -27.59 7.61
CA HIS A 210 0.61 -27.62 6.34
C HIS A 210 0.03 -26.28 5.87
N LEU A 211 0.36 -25.16 6.52
CA LEU A 211 -0.08 -23.85 6.02
C LEU A 211 0.44 -23.65 4.60
N GLN A 212 -0.47 -23.41 3.67
CA GLN A 212 -0.14 -23.15 2.27
C GLN A 212 -0.95 -21.97 1.77
N PHE A 213 -0.28 -20.83 1.59
CA PHE A 213 -0.88 -19.62 1.05
C PHE A 213 -0.23 -19.22 -0.26
N ARG A 214 -0.96 -18.42 -1.06
CA ARG A 214 -0.33 -17.58 -2.07
C ARG A 214 0.28 -16.37 -1.38
N LEU A 215 1.57 -16.12 -1.59
CA LEU A 215 2.24 -14.90 -1.16
C LEU A 215 2.58 -14.05 -2.38
N ILE A 216 1.89 -12.92 -2.54
CA ILE A 216 2.08 -11.97 -3.62
C ILE A 216 3.03 -10.87 -3.15
N VAL A 217 4.16 -10.73 -3.83
CA VAL A 217 5.21 -9.74 -3.54
C VAL A 217 5.69 -9.04 -4.81
N ASP A 218 6.52 -8.02 -4.62
CA ASP A 218 7.23 -7.35 -5.70
C ASP A 218 8.42 -8.17 -6.21
N PHE A 219 8.94 -7.81 -7.38
CA PHE A 219 10.10 -8.48 -7.99
C PHE A 219 11.42 -8.02 -7.37
N GLU A 220 11.51 -8.10 -6.04
CA GLU A 220 12.71 -7.82 -5.24
C GLU A 220 13.34 -9.14 -4.81
N MET A 221 14.57 -9.42 -5.29
CA MET A 221 15.25 -10.70 -5.05
C MET A 221 15.38 -11.03 -3.55
N ALA A 222 15.75 -10.06 -2.73
CA ALA A 222 15.88 -10.24 -1.29
C ALA A 222 14.58 -10.73 -0.63
N THR A 223 13.44 -10.12 -1.00
CA THR A 223 12.11 -10.55 -0.53
C THR A 223 11.77 -11.96 -1.01
N ILE A 224 12.07 -12.26 -2.28
CA ILE A 224 11.71 -13.54 -2.89
C ILE A 224 12.52 -14.69 -2.32
N SER A 225 13.84 -14.52 -2.20
CA SER A 225 14.72 -15.52 -1.60
C SER A 225 14.34 -15.81 -0.16
N ALA A 226 14.11 -14.77 0.64
CA ALA A 226 13.65 -14.91 2.02
C ALA A 226 12.29 -15.64 2.10
N ALA A 227 11.32 -15.27 1.26
CA ALA A 227 10.01 -15.90 1.24
C ALA A 227 10.09 -17.40 0.89
N ARG A 228 10.89 -17.77 -0.12
CA ARG A 228 11.12 -19.17 -0.51
C ARG A 228 11.81 -19.97 0.60
N ARG A 229 12.73 -19.34 1.33
CA ARG A 229 13.44 -19.97 2.44
C ARG A 229 12.53 -20.23 3.65
N VAL A 230 11.70 -19.24 4.02
CA VAL A 230 10.84 -19.32 5.21
C VAL A 230 9.56 -20.13 4.94
N PHE A 231 9.01 -20.02 3.72
CA PHE A 231 7.76 -20.65 3.28
C PHE A 231 7.95 -21.52 2.02
N PRO A 232 8.70 -22.63 2.10
CA PRO A 232 8.96 -23.49 0.95
C PRO A 232 7.67 -24.06 0.32
N GLN A 233 6.61 -24.20 1.10
CA GLN A 233 5.32 -24.73 0.66
C GLN A 233 4.36 -23.67 0.08
N PHE A 234 4.64 -22.38 0.28
CA PHE A 234 3.77 -21.31 -0.24
C PHE A 234 3.96 -21.12 -1.75
N SER A 235 2.88 -20.75 -2.43
CA SER A 235 2.97 -20.29 -3.81
C SER A 235 3.42 -18.83 -3.84
N ILE A 236 4.72 -18.59 -4.01
CA ILE A 236 5.29 -17.24 -4.14
C ILE A 236 5.02 -16.69 -5.55
N GLN A 237 4.30 -15.57 -5.64
CA GLN A 237 3.90 -14.96 -6.90
C GLN A 237 4.29 -13.47 -6.96
N GLY A 238 4.55 -13.00 -8.17
CA GLY A 238 4.83 -11.60 -8.44
C GLY A 238 3.57 -10.80 -8.76
N CYS A 239 3.54 -9.52 -8.39
CA CYS A 239 2.47 -8.59 -8.75
C CYS A 239 2.43 -8.29 -10.26
N SER A 240 1.28 -8.49 -10.94
CA SER A 240 1.18 -8.25 -12.39
C SER A 240 1.27 -6.77 -12.79
N TRP A 241 1.02 -5.85 -11.86
CA TRP A 241 1.23 -4.42 -12.09
C TRP A 241 2.72 -4.07 -12.12
N HIS A 242 3.49 -4.56 -11.14
CA HIS A 242 4.95 -4.39 -11.10
C HIS A 242 5.65 -5.08 -12.27
N LEU A 243 5.15 -6.24 -12.71
CA LEU A 243 5.61 -6.89 -13.95
C LEU A 243 5.45 -5.97 -15.16
N SER A 244 4.24 -5.44 -15.35
CA SER A 244 3.92 -4.55 -16.48
C SER A 244 4.81 -3.32 -16.50
N GLN A 245 5.10 -2.75 -15.32
CA GLN A 245 6.01 -1.61 -15.18
C GLN A 245 7.46 -1.98 -15.48
N ALA A 246 7.95 -3.12 -14.99
CA ALA A 246 9.32 -3.56 -15.26
C ALA A 246 9.55 -3.71 -16.77
N TRP A 247 8.61 -4.36 -17.46
CA TRP A 247 8.66 -4.51 -18.92
C TRP A 247 8.56 -3.15 -19.63
N ALA A 248 7.64 -2.27 -19.22
CA ALA A 248 7.49 -0.94 -19.83
C ALA A 248 8.73 -0.06 -19.64
N ARG A 249 9.35 -0.08 -18.45
CA ARG A 249 10.60 0.64 -18.15
C ARG A 249 11.75 0.11 -19.01
N LYS A 250 11.94 -1.21 -19.08
CA LYS A 250 13.00 -1.79 -19.93
C LYS A 250 12.80 -1.44 -21.40
N ARG A 251 11.57 -1.60 -21.92
CA ARG A 251 11.21 -1.17 -23.28
C ARG A 251 11.60 0.30 -23.53
N ASN A 252 11.23 1.19 -22.60
CA ASN A 252 11.53 2.63 -22.74
C ASN A 252 13.04 2.90 -22.71
N SER A 253 13.78 2.23 -21.81
CA SER A 253 15.25 2.37 -21.71
C SER A 253 15.98 1.94 -22.99
N LEU A 254 15.37 1.03 -23.76
CA LEU A 254 15.89 0.57 -25.07
C LEU A 254 15.41 1.46 -26.23
N GLY A 255 14.72 2.58 -25.96
CA GLY A 255 14.27 3.51 -26.99
C GLY A 255 13.07 3.01 -27.82
N LEU A 256 12.40 1.92 -27.42
CA LEU A 256 11.32 1.32 -28.20
C LEU A 256 10.00 2.10 -28.16
N LEU A 257 9.86 3.06 -27.25
CA LEU A 257 8.61 3.81 -27.05
C LEU A 257 8.18 4.60 -28.30
N GLN A 258 9.14 5.18 -29.03
CA GLN A 258 8.89 5.96 -30.25
C GLN A 258 8.30 5.12 -31.39
N PHE A 259 8.52 3.81 -31.39
CA PHE A 259 7.96 2.91 -32.40
C PHE A 259 6.54 2.44 -32.05
N LEU A 260 6.06 2.74 -30.83
CA LEU A 260 4.70 2.41 -30.39
C LEU A 260 3.71 3.56 -30.57
N LYS A 261 4.20 4.81 -30.54
CA LYS A 261 3.42 6.04 -30.63
C LYS A 261 4.25 7.16 -31.28
N GLY A 262 3.60 8.15 -31.88
CA GLY A 262 4.26 9.25 -32.58
C GLY A 262 4.51 8.95 -34.06
N GLU A 263 5.43 9.70 -34.67
CA GLU A 263 5.70 9.65 -36.11
C GLU A 263 6.44 8.37 -36.54
N ASN A 264 7.36 7.88 -35.71
CA ASN A 264 8.14 6.65 -35.97
C ASN A 264 7.35 5.34 -35.73
N ARG A 265 6.03 5.41 -35.68
CA ARG A 265 5.18 4.30 -35.26
C ARG A 265 5.22 3.13 -36.25
N ASN A 266 5.57 1.94 -35.78
CA ASN A 266 5.61 0.74 -36.60
C ASN A 266 4.53 -0.27 -36.17
N ARG A 267 3.68 -0.71 -37.12
CA ARG A 267 2.57 -1.65 -36.84
C ARG A 267 3.05 -3.02 -36.36
N GLY A 268 4.17 -3.52 -36.88
CA GLY A 268 4.80 -4.79 -36.48
C GLY A 268 5.25 -4.75 -35.03
N ILE A 269 5.99 -3.71 -34.64
CA ILE A 269 6.49 -3.50 -33.27
C ILE A 269 5.32 -3.38 -32.28
N ILE A 270 4.24 -2.68 -32.64
CA ILE A 270 3.04 -2.59 -31.80
C ILE A 270 2.37 -3.93 -31.60
N ARG A 271 2.22 -4.70 -32.68
CA ARG A 271 1.60 -6.03 -32.63
C ARG A 271 2.43 -6.96 -31.75
N TRP A 272 3.76 -6.91 -31.90
CA TRP A 272 4.72 -7.67 -31.11
C TRP A 272 4.66 -7.31 -29.63
N TRP A 273 4.75 -6.03 -29.29
CA TRP A 273 4.62 -5.54 -27.91
C TRP A 273 3.29 -5.96 -27.26
N ARG A 274 2.16 -5.83 -27.98
CA ARG A 274 0.86 -6.29 -27.49
C ARG A 274 0.83 -7.80 -27.25
N THR A 275 1.48 -8.57 -28.14
CA THR A 275 1.56 -10.03 -27.98
C THR A 275 2.36 -10.40 -26.72
N LEU A 276 3.53 -9.78 -26.52
CA LEU A 276 4.34 -9.99 -25.31
C LEU A 276 3.58 -9.61 -24.04
N LYS A 277 2.90 -8.47 -24.03
CA LYS A 277 2.07 -8.02 -22.89
C LYS A 277 0.93 -8.95 -22.52
N GLY A 278 0.48 -9.82 -23.43
CA GLY A 278 -0.53 -10.83 -23.16
C GLY A 278 0.00 -12.07 -22.45
N LEU A 279 1.33 -12.30 -22.50
CA LEU A 279 1.96 -13.54 -22.03
C LEU A 279 1.63 -13.94 -20.59
N PRO A 280 1.46 -13.02 -19.62
CA PRO A 280 1.10 -13.41 -18.26
C PRO A 280 -0.18 -14.24 -18.21
N PHE A 281 -1.07 -14.11 -19.18
CA PHE A 281 -2.33 -14.83 -19.26
C PHE A 281 -2.26 -16.05 -20.18
N LEU A 282 -1.09 -16.48 -20.64
CA LEU A 282 -0.94 -17.69 -21.44
C LEU A 282 -0.29 -18.79 -20.60
N PRO A 283 -0.78 -20.04 -20.65
CA PRO A 283 -0.10 -21.13 -19.97
C PRO A 283 1.25 -21.40 -20.64
N ARG A 284 2.26 -21.73 -19.82
CA ARG A 284 3.66 -21.89 -20.27
C ARG A 284 3.83 -22.93 -21.36
N ASN A 285 3.05 -24.01 -21.29
CA ASN A 285 3.08 -25.06 -22.30
C ASN A 285 2.64 -24.58 -23.69
N CYS A 286 2.03 -23.40 -23.86
CA CYS A 286 1.68 -22.84 -25.16
C CYS A 286 2.73 -21.83 -25.70
N PHE A 287 3.84 -21.58 -24.99
CA PHE A 287 4.82 -20.55 -25.40
C PHE A 287 5.50 -20.90 -26.73
N TYR A 288 5.56 -22.19 -27.09
CA TYR A 288 6.10 -22.62 -28.38
C TYR A 288 5.29 -22.13 -29.59
N LEU A 289 4.05 -21.66 -29.39
CA LEU A 289 3.20 -21.07 -30.43
C LEU A 289 3.37 -19.55 -30.57
N VAL A 290 4.27 -18.93 -29.78
CA VAL A 290 4.43 -17.48 -29.73
C VAL A 290 5.72 -17.05 -30.45
N ASN A 291 5.63 -16.80 -31.75
CA ASN A 291 6.78 -16.34 -32.56
C ASN A 291 7.41 -15.04 -32.00
N ALA A 292 6.60 -14.18 -31.37
CA ALA A 292 7.08 -12.95 -30.75
C ALA A 292 8.12 -13.18 -29.64
N LEU A 293 8.23 -14.39 -29.08
CA LEU A 293 9.26 -14.75 -28.11
C LEU A 293 10.61 -15.15 -28.76
N ARG A 294 10.63 -15.40 -30.06
CA ARG A 294 11.79 -15.97 -30.77
C ARG A 294 12.46 -14.97 -31.69
N THR A 295 11.68 -14.17 -32.41
CA THR A 295 12.18 -13.28 -33.45
C THR A 295 11.75 -11.83 -33.21
N PRO A 296 12.65 -10.86 -33.43
CA PRO A 296 12.28 -9.45 -33.55
C PRO A 296 11.20 -9.23 -34.62
N PRO A 297 10.36 -8.19 -34.48
CA PRO A 297 9.25 -7.95 -35.41
C PRO A 297 9.62 -7.14 -36.67
N VAL A 298 10.92 -6.92 -36.90
CA VAL A 298 11.49 -6.12 -37.98
C VAL A 298 12.81 -6.76 -38.41
N ASP A 299 13.27 -6.46 -39.63
CA ASP A 299 14.54 -6.96 -40.17
C ASP A 299 15.75 -6.20 -39.61
N GLU A 300 16.94 -6.74 -39.82
CA GLU A 300 18.22 -6.20 -39.29
C GLU A 300 18.49 -4.75 -39.69
N ALA A 301 18.07 -4.35 -40.89
CA ALA A 301 18.23 -2.99 -41.39
C ALA A 301 17.35 -1.96 -40.65
N HIS A 302 16.30 -2.39 -39.96
CA HIS A 302 15.39 -1.46 -39.28
C HIS A 302 16.03 -0.92 -37.98
N PRO A 303 15.96 0.40 -37.70
CA PRO A 303 16.60 1.01 -36.51
C PRO A 303 16.22 0.38 -35.16
N ALA A 304 15.01 -0.18 -35.06
CA ALA A 304 14.51 -0.84 -33.86
C ALA A 304 14.99 -2.30 -33.65
N PHE A 305 15.67 -2.93 -34.63
CA PHE A 305 16.03 -4.34 -34.58
C PHE A 305 16.83 -4.68 -33.32
N ARG A 306 17.97 -4.03 -33.13
CA ARG A 306 18.87 -4.23 -31.98
C ARG A 306 18.14 -4.03 -30.65
N ALA A 307 17.28 -3.01 -30.57
CA ALA A 307 16.49 -2.73 -29.38
C ALA A 307 15.45 -3.83 -29.09
N CYS A 308 14.79 -4.38 -30.12
CA CYS A 308 13.88 -5.50 -29.98
C CYS A 308 14.62 -6.78 -29.55
N SER A 309 15.77 -7.07 -30.14
CA SER A 309 16.63 -8.21 -29.77
C SER A 309 17.08 -8.11 -28.32
N ASN A 310 17.59 -6.95 -27.89
CA ASN A 310 17.99 -6.71 -26.49
C ASN A 310 16.81 -6.85 -25.51
N PHE A 311 15.60 -6.50 -25.92
CA PHE A 311 14.41 -6.73 -25.10
C PHE A 311 14.07 -8.22 -24.99
N LEU A 312 14.20 -9.00 -26.07
CA LEU A 312 14.01 -10.45 -26.02
C LEU A 312 15.03 -11.13 -25.12
N THR A 313 16.32 -10.77 -25.24
CA THR A 313 17.37 -11.27 -24.36
C THR A 313 17.01 -11.02 -22.90
N TYR A 314 16.65 -9.77 -22.55
CA TYR A 314 16.16 -9.43 -21.21
C TYR A 314 14.94 -10.27 -20.78
N LEU A 315 13.96 -10.44 -21.68
CA LEU A 315 12.76 -11.21 -21.40
C LEU A 315 13.09 -12.66 -21.06
N HIS A 316 13.96 -13.29 -21.85
CA HIS A 316 14.42 -14.66 -21.64
C HIS A 316 15.19 -14.81 -20.34
N GLU A 317 16.29 -14.07 -20.20
CA GLU A 317 17.24 -14.19 -19.08
C GLU A 317 16.65 -13.81 -17.73
N THR A 318 15.66 -12.91 -17.70
CA THR A 318 15.05 -12.44 -16.44
C THR A 318 13.74 -13.17 -16.12
N TRP A 319 12.89 -13.40 -17.12
CA TRP A 319 11.49 -13.78 -16.91
C TRP A 319 11.13 -15.17 -17.43
N LEU A 320 11.81 -15.72 -18.43
CA LEU A 320 11.45 -17.05 -18.95
C LEU A 320 12.24 -18.15 -18.25
N THR A 321 13.57 -18.03 -18.27
CA THR A 321 14.52 -18.98 -17.67
C THR A 321 15.17 -18.42 -16.40
N GLY A 322 15.05 -17.11 -16.18
CA GLY A 322 15.64 -16.39 -15.06
C GLY A 322 15.01 -16.61 -13.68
N PRO A 323 15.45 -15.82 -12.69
CA PRO A 323 15.06 -15.98 -11.28
C PRO A 323 13.57 -15.79 -11.00
N PHE A 324 12.87 -15.05 -11.87
CA PHE A 324 11.44 -14.76 -11.73
C PHE A 324 10.54 -15.69 -12.53
N SER A 325 11.10 -16.70 -13.20
CA SER A 325 10.39 -17.55 -14.15
C SER A 325 9.02 -18.02 -13.65
N SER A 326 8.96 -18.64 -12.48
CA SER A 326 7.73 -19.23 -11.92
C SER A 326 6.71 -18.23 -11.36
N MET A 327 6.98 -16.92 -11.36
CA MET A 327 6.26 -15.99 -10.49
C MET A 327 5.17 -15.15 -11.16
N TRP A 328 5.19 -15.00 -12.49
CA TRP A 328 4.40 -13.99 -13.18
C TRP A 328 3.26 -14.53 -14.05
N CYS A 329 3.08 -15.85 -14.13
CA CYS A 329 1.91 -16.44 -14.79
C CYS A 329 0.64 -16.14 -13.98
N LYS A 330 -0.38 -15.61 -14.67
CA LYS A 330 -1.70 -15.21 -14.17
C LYS A 330 -2.83 -15.88 -14.95
N TYR A 331 -2.51 -16.87 -15.77
CA TYR A 331 -3.50 -17.69 -16.43
C TYR A 331 -4.32 -18.47 -15.39
N MET A 332 -5.64 -18.45 -15.51
CA MET A 332 -6.60 -19.04 -14.57
C MET A 332 -6.46 -18.56 -13.10
N VAL A 333 -5.72 -17.48 -12.86
CA VAL A 333 -5.72 -16.79 -11.58
C VAL A 333 -6.86 -15.80 -11.64
N HIS A 334 -7.96 -16.00 -10.90
CA HIS A 334 -9.14 -15.14 -10.97
C HIS A 334 -9.08 -13.93 -10.03
N GLU A 335 -8.35 -14.05 -8.93
CA GLU A 335 -8.29 -13.05 -7.86
C GLU A 335 -6.84 -12.72 -7.45
N GLU A 336 -6.67 -11.51 -6.90
CA GLU A 336 -5.40 -11.02 -6.32
C GLU A 336 -4.19 -11.12 -7.27
N ARG A 337 -4.39 -10.67 -8.52
CA ARG A 337 -3.32 -10.58 -9.52
C ARG A 337 -2.36 -9.40 -9.29
N THR A 338 -2.75 -8.42 -8.47
CA THR A 338 -2.00 -7.18 -8.20
C THR A 338 -2.02 -6.83 -6.71
N THR A 339 -1.10 -5.96 -6.29
CA THR A 339 -0.97 -5.41 -4.94
C THR A 339 -1.87 -4.17 -4.71
N ASN A 340 -2.89 -3.95 -5.55
CA ASN A 340 -3.67 -2.69 -5.57
C ASN A 340 -4.24 -2.30 -4.20
N ALA A 341 -4.61 -3.26 -3.37
CA ALA A 341 -5.23 -2.95 -2.09
C ALA A 341 -4.20 -2.59 -1.01
N ALA A 342 -3.01 -3.19 -1.02
CA ALA A 342 -1.84 -2.68 -0.29
C ALA A 342 -1.45 -1.26 -0.76
N GLU A 343 -1.40 -1.01 -2.07
CA GLU A 343 -1.12 0.34 -2.61
C GLU A 343 -2.18 1.38 -2.21
N ASN A 344 -3.47 1.00 -2.23
CA ASN A 344 -4.56 1.86 -1.76
C ASN A 344 -4.43 2.16 -0.28
N TYR A 345 -4.02 1.16 0.51
CA TYR A 345 -3.73 1.31 1.92
C TYR A 345 -2.57 2.29 2.15
N HIS A 346 -1.46 2.16 1.40
CA HIS A 346 -0.35 3.12 1.45
C HIS A 346 -0.76 4.52 0.99
N GLY A 347 -1.66 4.61 0.00
CA GLY A 347 -2.28 5.86 -0.41
C GLY A 347 -3.07 6.53 0.71
N ARG A 348 -3.80 5.75 1.53
CA ARG A 348 -4.48 6.26 2.73
C ARG A 348 -3.49 6.68 3.81
N LEU A 349 -2.43 5.89 4.07
CA LEU A 349 -1.37 6.26 5.00
C LEU A 349 -0.77 7.63 4.64
N ARG A 350 -0.39 7.83 3.37
CA ARG A 350 0.17 9.11 2.91
C ARG A 350 -0.82 10.27 3.10
N LYS A 351 -2.12 10.05 2.88
CA LYS A 351 -3.16 11.07 3.07
C LYS A 351 -3.38 11.43 4.54
N ILE A 352 -3.37 10.45 5.44
CA ILE A 352 -3.55 10.69 6.89
C ILE A 352 -2.32 11.40 7.45
N LEU A 353 -1.12 10.94 7.10
CA LEU A 353 0.12 11.47 7.68
C LEU A 353 0.51 12.83 7.08
N MET A 354 0.00 13.16 5.87
CA MET A 354 0.20 14.43 5.15
C MET A 354 1.66 14.91 5.00
N LYS A 355 2.64 14.04 5.29
CA LYS A 355 4.06 14.36 5.34
C LYS A 355 4.87 13.23 4.73
N LYS A 356 5.93 13.59 3.98
CA LYS A 356 7.03 12.68 3.68
C LYS A 356 7.82 12.49 4.98
N HIS A 357 8.09 11.25 5.35
CA HIS A 357 8.78 10.88 6.60
C HIS A 357 8.08 11.40 7.87
N PRO A 358 6.93 10.82 8.26
CA PRO A 358 6.20 11.22 9.46
C PRO A 358 7.01 10.96 10.75
N PRO A 359 6.69 11.60 11.88
CA PRO A 359 7.21 11.15 13.18
C PRO A 359 6.82 9.70 13.45
N LEU A 360 7.71 8.93 14.07
CA LEU A 360 7.46 7.51 14.39
C LEU A 360 6.17 7.33 15.20
N ALA A 361 5.95 8.14 16.23
CA ALA A 361 4.73 8.10 17.04
C ALA A 361 3.46 8.22 16.18
N SER A 362 3.42 9.16 15.24
CA SER A 362 2.28 9.34 14.35
C SER A 362 2.04 8.09 13.48
N LEU A 363 3.12 7.46 13.01
CA LEU A 363 3.03 6.21 12.25
C LEU A 363 2.45 5.06 13.10
N LEU A 364 2.91 4.92 14.35
CA LEU A 364 2.43 3.88 15.27
C LEU A 364 0.96 4.07 15.65
N LEU A 365 0.52 5.31 15.89
CA LEU A 365 -0.88 5.63 16.13
C LEU A 365 -1.77 5.23 14.95
N VAL A 366 -1.29 5.42 13.71
CA VAL A 366 -2.02 5.01 12.51
C VAL A 366 -2.05 3.48 12.37
N PHE A 367 -0.95 2.78 12.66
CA PHE A 367 -0.94 1.30 12.67
C PHE A 367 -1.97 0.73 13.66
N ARG A 368 -2.07 1.29 14.86
CA ARG A 368 -3.08 0.89 15.86
C ARG A 368 -4.51 1.18 15.39
N SER A 369 -4.73 2.35 14.80
CA SER A 369 -6.04 2.73 14.25
C SER A 369 -6.47 1.77 13.13
N PHE A 370 -5.54 1.39 12.25
CA PHE A 370 -5.80 0.45 11.17
C PHE A 370 -5.99 -0.99 11.64
N THR A 371 -5.30 -1.40 12.71
CA THR A 371 -5.55 -2.66 13.39
C THR A 371 -6.98 -2.70 13.94
N SER A 372 -7.46 -1.59 14.52
CA SER A 372 -8.85 -1.48 14.99
C SER A 372 -9.88 -1.54 13.86
N VAL A 373 -9.59 -0.90 12.71
CA VAL A 373 -10.43 -1.01 11.51
C VAL A 373 -10.41 -2.44 10.94
N ALA A 374 -9.27 -3.13 10.99
CA ALA A 374 -9.18 -4.53 10.59
C ALA A 374 -10.04 -5.43 11.49
N LYS A 375 -10.01 -5.22 12.81
CA LYS A 375 -10.87 -5.92 13.78
C LYS A 375 -12.35 -5.77 13.42
N ALA A 376 -12.80 -4.55 13.16
CA ALA A 376 -14.19 -4.27 12.78
C ALA A 376 -14.59 -4.93 11.45
N LYS A 377 -13.69 -4.96 10.46
CA LYS A 377 -13.93 -5.65 9.18
C LYS A 377 -14.08 -7.16 9.38
N LEU A 378 -13.20 -7.79 10.15
CA LEU A 378 -13.25 -9.23 10.41
C LEU A 378 -14.51 -9.59 11.22
N ALA A 379 -14.84 -8.82 12.26
CA ALA A 379 -16.09 -8.99 13.00
C ALA A 379 -17.33 -8.83 12.12
N ARG A 380 -17.28 -7.95 11.11
CA ARG A 380 -18.36 -7.83 10.11
C ARG A 380 -18.46 -9.09 9.24
N MET A 381 -17.35 -9.68 8.83
CA MET A 381 -17.34 -10.93 8.06
C MET A 381 -17.93 -12.10 8.85
N GLU A 382 -17.69 -12.15 10.17
CA GLU A 382 -18.28 -13.13 11.08
C GLU A 382 -19.80 -12.98 11.14
N ARG A 383 -20.30 -11.73 11.24
CA ARG A 383 -21.73 -11.42 11.31
C ARG A 383 -22.46 -11.55 9.97
N TYR A 384 -21.76 -11.31 8.85
CA TYR A 384 -22.34 -11.31 7.50
C TYR A 384 -21.53 -12.22 6.56
N PRO A 385 -21.64 -13.57 6.69
CA PRO A 385 -20.75 -14.50 5.97
C PRO A 385 -20.81 -14.45 4.44
N ARG A 386 -21.94 -13.96 3.89
CA ARG A 386 -22.17 -13.81 2.43
C ARG A 386 -21.66 -12.49 1.86
N GLU A 387 -21.21 -11.57 2.70
CA GLU A 387 -20.70 -10.28 2.23
C GLU A 387 -19.30 -10.43 1.65
N GLY A 388 -19.12 -9.93 0.43
CA GLY A 388 -17.82 -9.90 -0.26
C GLY A 388 -17.31 -8.48 -0.44
N ARG A 389 -16.09 -8.36 -0.95
CA ARG A 389 -15.48 -7.09 -1.29
C ARG A 389 -16.31 -6.37 -2.35
N ALA A 390 -16.82 -5.19 -2.00
CA ALA A 390 -17.45 -4.30 -2.95
C ALA A 390 -16.42 -3.80 -3.99
N LEU A 391 -16.63 -4.18 -5.25
CA LEU A 391 -15.84 -3.68 -6.38
C LEU A 391 -16.58 -2.54 -7.08
N ARG A 392 -15.82 -1.56 -7.57
CA ARG A 392 -16.39 -0.56 -8.47
C ARG A 392 -16.90 -1.27 -9.73
N LYS A 393 -18.02 -0.79 -10.30
CA LYS A 393 -18.63 -1.37 -11.51
C LYS A 393 -17.60 -1.63 -12.63
N ARG A 394 -16.69 -0.68 -12.86
CA ARG A 394 -15.62 -0.80 -13.86
C ARG A 394 -14.65 -1.96 -13.57
N ASP A 395 -14.30 -2.18 -12.31
CA ASP A 395 -13.32 -3.18 -11.89
C ASP A 395 -13.95 -4.58 -11.96
N ARG A 396 -15.23 -4.69 -11.57
CA ARG A 396 -16.04 -5.90 -11.74
C ARG A 396 -16.15 -6.31 -13.21
N ILE A 397 -16.60 -5.40 -14.08
CA ILE A 397 -16.69 -5.65 -15.53
C ILE A 397 -15.34 -6.05 -16.12
N ARG A 398 -14.25 -5.42 -15.68
CA ARG A 398 -12.90 -5.76 -16.13
C ARG A 398 -12.52 -7.19 -15.73
N ARG A 399 -12.79 -7.60 -14.48
CA ARG A 399 -12.53 -8.98 -14.02
C ARG A 399 -13.32 -9.99 -14.85
N GLU A 400 -14.63 -9.79 -14.97
CA GLU A 400 -15.49 -10.66 -15.77
C GLU A 400 -15.02 -10.80 -17.23
N LYS A 401 -14.58 -9.71 -17.87
CA LYS A 401 -14.07 -9.77 -19.25
C LYS A 401 -12.75 -10.52 -19.36
N VAL A 402 -11.88 -10.45 -18.34
CA VAL A 402 -10.65 -11.24 -18.27
C VAL A 402 -10.99 -12.71 -18.10
N ASP A 403 -11.87 -13.04 -17.15
CA ASP A 403 -12.24 -14.42 -16.85
C ASP A 403 -12.92 -15.08 -18.05
N ARG A 404 -13.88 -14.39 -18.68
CA ARG A 404 -14.48 -14.86 -19.94
C ARG A 404 -13.43 -15.10 -21.03
N ALA A 405 -12.45 -14.20 -21.18
CA ALA A 405 -11.42 -14.38 -22.20
C ALA A 405 -10.51 -15.58 -21.91
N MET A 406 -10.16 -15.85 -20.65
CA MET A 406 -9.39 -17.04 -20.26
C MET A 406 -10.19 -18.32 -20.48
N ASN A 407 -11.47 -18.34 -20.11
CA ASN A 407 -12.35 -19.51 -20.28
C ASN A 407 -12.56 -19.85 -21.77
N THR A 408 -12.84 -18.85 -22.61
CA THR A 408 -12.91 -19.07 -24.08
C THR A 408 -11.59 -19.60 -24.64
N PHE A 409 -10.46 -19.20 -24.08
CA PHE A 409 -9.17 -19.73 -24.51
C PHE A 409 -8.93 -21.17 -24.01
N GLU A 410 -9.41 -21.54 -22.82
CA GLU A 410 -9.41 -22.94 -22.36
C GLU A 410 -10.25 -23.84 -23.28
N GLU A 411 -11.44 -23.39 -23.70
CA GLU A 411 -12.28 -24.11 -24.67
C GLU A 411 -11.54 -24.31 -26.01
N LEU A 412 -10.89 -23.27 -26.52
CA LEU A 412 -10.07 -23.37 -27.73
C LEU A 412 -8.88 -24.32 -27.56
N ARG A 413 -8.27 -24.34 -26.38
CA ARG A 413 -7.12 -25.21 -26.05
C ARG A 413 -7.53 -26.68 -25.89
N ALA A 414 -8.76 -26.94 -25.45
CA ALA A 414 -9.33 -28.27 -25.38
C ALA A 414 -9.75 -28.84 -26.75
N GLY A 415 -9.81 -27.98 -27.77
CA GLY A 415 -10.06 -28.40 -29.15
C GLY A 415 -8.89 -29.21 -29.77
N PRO A 416 -9.11 -29.83 -30.93
CA PRO A 416 -8.15 -30.75 -31.54
C PRO A 416 -6.87 -30.06 -32.04
N TYR A 417 -6.93 -28.77 -32.39
CA TYR A 417 -5.79 -28.02 -32.90
C TYR A 417 -5.77 -26.59 -32.36
N LEU A 418 -4.62 -26.18 -31.81
CA LEU A 418 -4.36 -24.81 -31.37
C LEU A 418 -3.32 -24.15 -32.28
N THR A 419 -3.72 -23.10 -32.99
CA THR A 419 -2.86 -22.41 -33.97
C THR A 419 -2.14 -21.19 -33.38
N THR A 420 -1.01 -20.82 -34.00
CA THR A 420 -0.26 -19.59 -33.67
C THR A 420 -1.10 -18.33 -33.85
N VAL A 421 -2.03 -18.32 -34.82
CA VAL A 421 -2.95 -17.20 -35.08
C VAL A 421 -3.94 -17.02 -33.93
N GLN A 422 -4.56 -18.11 -33.45
CA GLN A 422 -5.48 -18.09 -32.32
C GLN A 422 -4.77 -17.61 -31.04
N VAL A 423 -3.60 -18.17 -30.73
CA VAL A 423 -2.78 -17.75 -29.58
C VAL A 423 -2.40 -16.27 -29.69
N GLY A 424 -1.95 -15.83 -30.87
CA GLY A 424 -1.63 -14.42 -31.11
C GLY A 424 -2.83 -13.48 -30.92
N HIS A 425 -4.02 -13.88 -31.38
CA HIS A 425 -5.24 -13.10 -31.17
C HIS A 425 -5.59 -13.01 -29.68
N TYR A 426 -5.56 -14.13 -28.97
CA TYR A 426 -5.79 -14.21 -27.53
C TYR A 426 -4.85 -13.30 -26.75
N LEU A 427 -3.53 -13.39 -26.98
CA LEU A 427 -2.53 -12.57 -26.32
C LEU A 427 -2.78 -11.07 -26.51
N ARG A 428 -3.10 -10.64 -27.73
CA ARG A 428 -3.42 -9.23 -28.02
C ARG A 428 -4.74 -8.77 -27.41
N LYS A 429 -5.70 -9.67 -27.21
CA LYS A 429 -6.93 -9.40 -26.45
C LYS A 429 -6.58 -9.19 -24.96
N MET A 430 -5.75 -10.07 -24.41
CA MET A 430 -5.31 -10.02 -23.01
C MET A 430 -4.42 -8.82 -22.70
N SER A 431 -3.64 -8.33 -23.67
CA SER A 431 -2.75 -7.17 -23.51
C SER A 431 -3.47 -5.87 -23.10
N LYS A 432 -4.79 -5.80 -23.31
CA LYS A 432 -5.62 -4.66 -22.88
C LYS A 432 -5.79 -4.60 -21.36
N TYR A 433 -5.54 -5.73 -20.68
CA TYR A 433 -5.66 -5.85 -19.23
C TYR A 433 -4.32 -5.73 -18.49
N THR A 434 -3.22 -5.47 -19.20
CA THR A 434 -1.91 -5.14 -18.62
C THR A 434 -1.58 -3.66 -18.78
N SER A 435 -0.93 -3.08 -17.77
CA SER A 435 -0.57 -1.65 -17.79
C SER A 435 0.46 -1.37 -18.88
N ASP A 436 0.46 -0.15 -19.44
CA ASP A 436 1.57 0.35 -20.29
C ASP A 436 2.37 1.47 -19.63
N LYS A 437 2.03 1.78 -18.36
CA LYS A 437 2.67 2.84 -17.61
C LYS A 437 4.05 2.39 -17.16
N ALA A 438 5.03 3.28 -17.34
CA ALA A 438 6.32 3.25 -16.66
C ALA A 438 6.31 4.48 -15.74
N ILE A 439 5.92 4.28 -14.48
CA ILE A 439 5.95 5.34 -13.44
C ILE A 439 7.34 5.40 -12.85
#